data_AF-A0A7S3W4W3-F1
#
_entry.id   AF-A0A7S3W4W3-F1
#
_cell.length_a   1.000
_cell.length_b   1.000
_cell.length_c   1.000
_cell.angle_alpha   90.00
_cell.angle_beta   90.00
_cell.angle_gamma   90.00
#
_symmetry.space_group_name_H-M   'P 1'
#
loop_
_entity.id
_entity.type
_entity.pdbx_description
1 polymer ?
#
loop_
_entity_poly.entity_id
_entity_poly.type
_entity_poly.pdbx_seq_one_letter_code
_entity_poly.pdbx_strand_id
1 'polypeptide(L)'
;VPEFEEAVAKYKAVRQMPEGWDVAKMLEQRRLGGAKFLSKPDVSRNSELRALVQLLMDRTVRTVYTRDRRGEPVPASYVVEQISEVQNEGMWWDYLARREAIKADVSER
;
A
#
# COMPACT_ATOMS: atom_id res chain seq x y z
N VAL A 1 22.36 -14.39 8.19
CA VAL A 1 22.95 -15.64 7.65
C VAL A 1 22.90 -15.53 6.14
N PRO A 2 24.00 -15.72 5.39
CA PRO A 2 24.06 -15.49 3.94
C PRO A 2 22.99 -16.26 3.15
N GLU A 3 22.69 -17.48 3.59
CA GLU A 3 21.66 -18.36 3.00
C GLU A 3 20.25 -17.75 3.04
N PHE A 4 19.97 -16.88 4.01
CA PHE A 4 18.66 -16.24 4.15
C PHE A 4 18.44 -15.18 3.06
N GLU A 5 19.47 -14.40 2.71
CA GLU A 5 19.37 -13.34 1.70
C GLU A 5 19.15 -13.93 0.30
N GLU A 6 19.87 -15.01 -0.03
CA GLU A 6 19.67 -15.75 -1.28
C GLU A 6 18.27 -16.35 -1.38
N ALA A 7 17.75 -16.92 -0.27
CA ALA A 7 16.42 -17.47 -0.21
C ALA A 7 15.35 -16.38 -0.40
N VAL A 8 15.52 -15.21 0.23
CA VAL A 8 14.62 -14.05 0.06
C VAL A 8 14.64 -13.56 -1.38
N ALA A 9 15.81 -13.44 -2.01
CA ALA A 9 15.91 -13.00 -3.40
C ALA A 9 15.19 -13.97 -4.36
N LYS A 10 15.42 -15.28 -4.21
CA LYS A 10 14.71 -16.31 -5.00
C LYS A 10 13.21 -16.27 -4.76
N TYR A 11 12.78 -16.12 -3.51
CA TYR A 11 11.36 -16.04 -3.16
C TYR A 11 10.69 -14.81 -3.79
N LYS A 12 11.33 -13.63 -3.70
CA LYS A 12 10.85 -12.40 -4.32
C LYS A 12 10.71 -12.55 -5.84
N ALA A 13 11.67 -13.20 -6.49
CA ALA A 13 11.64 -13.43 -7.94
C ALA A 13 10.48 -14.35 -8.34
N VAL A 14 10.29 -15.48 -7.65
CA VAL A 14 9.21 -16.44 -7.96
C VAL A 14 7.83 -15.82 -7.71
N ARG A 15 7.68 -15.05 -6.62
CA ARG A 15 6.42 -14.41 -6.24
C ARG A 15 6.21 -13.04 -6.89
N GLN A 16 7.13 -12.60 -7.74
CA GLN A 16 7.12 -11.27 -8.37
C GLN A 16 6.87 -10.14 -7.34
N MET A 17 7.47 -10.27 -6.16
CA MET A 17 7.31 -9.29 -5.09
C MET A 17 8.10 -8.03 -5.39
N PRO A 18 7.58 -6.84 -5.00
CA PRO A 18 8.34 -5.60 -5.13
C PRO A 18 9.67 -5.65 -4.38
N GLU A 19 10.72 -5.06 -4.98
CA GLU A 19 12.08 -5.11 -4.44
C GLU A 19 12.17 -4.50 -3.03
N GLY A 20 11.46 -3.41 -2.78
CA GLY A 20 11.43 -2.68 -1.50
C GLY A 20 10.71 -3.40 -0.35
N TRP A 21 10.09 -4.57 -0.59
CA TRP A 21 9.35 -5.27 0.46
C TRP A 21 10.26 -5.98 1.47
N ASP A 22 9.92 -5.84 2.75
CA ASP A 22 10.67 -6.38 3.88
C ASP A 22 10.10 -7.75 4.28
N VAL A 23 10.59 -8.79 3.61
CA VAL A 23 10.18 -10.19 3.80
C VAL A 23 10.53 -10.68 5.22
N ALA A 24 11.61 -10.17 5.82
CA ALA A 24 12.01 -10.52 7.18
C ALA A 24 10.96 -10.01 8.19
N LYS A 25 10.51 -8.76 8.06
CA LYS A 25 9.43 -8.22 8.92
C LYS A 25 8.10 -8.94 8.71
N MET A 26 7.77 -9.35 7.49
CA MET A 26 6.56 -10.15 7.24
C MET A 26 6.61 -11.52 7.95
N LEU A 27 7.77 -12.18 7.90
CA LEU A 27 7.99 -13.45 8.61
C LEU A 27 7.88 -13.28 10.12
N GLU A 28 8.46 -12.20 10.65
CA GLU A 28 8.39 -11.87 12.06
C GLU A 28 6.94 -11.63 12.51
N GLN A 29 6.16 -10.82 11.77
CA GLN A 29 4.74 -10.61 12.06
C GLN A 29 3.93 -11.90 11.99
N ARG A 30 4.23 -12.79 11.06
CA ARG A 30 3.61 -14.11 10.99
C ARG A 30 3.95 -14.97 12.21
N ARG A 31 5.20 -14.95 12.67
CA ARG A 31 5.66 -15.68 13.86
C ARG A 31 4.98 -15.20 15.14
N LEU A 32 4.67 -13.90 15.22
CA LEU A 32 3.98 -13.28 16.36
C LEU A 32 2.45 -13.56 16.38
N GLY A 33 1.95 -14.46 15.52
CA GLY A 33 0.53 -14.83 15.48
C GLY A 33 -0.26 -14.18 14.35
N GLY A 34 0.39 -13.40 13.47
CA GLY A 34 -0.23 -12.90 12.25
C GLY A 34 -0.58 -14.05 11.30
N ALA A 35 -1.87 -14.21 10.96
CA ALA A 35 -2.31 -15.26 10.03
C ALA A 35 -1.81 -15.06 8.59
N LYS A 36 -1.33 -13.86 8.23
CA LYS A 36 -1.00 -13.47 6.86
C LYS A 36 0.43 -12.94 6.76
N PHE A 37 1.03 -13.12 5.59
CA PHE A 37 2.33 -12.56 5.22
C PHE A 37 2.16 -11.07 4.89
N LEU A 38 2.13 -10.27 5.95
CA LEU A 38 1.79 -8.85 5.93
C LEU A 38 2.84 -8.06 6.72
N SER A 39 3.18 -6.87 6.24
CA SER A 39 3.85 -5.84 7.02
C SER A 39 3.26 -4.46 6.68
N LYS A 40 3.36 -3.52 7.62
CA LYS A 40 2.89 -2.14 7.45
C LYS A 40 3.93 -1.13 7.94
N PRO A 41 5.11 -1.03 7.31
CA PRO A 41 6.10 -0.04 7.70
C PRO A 41 5.56 1.39 7.55
N ASP A 42 5.87 2.22 8.54
CA ASP A 42 5.65 3.66 8.48
C ASP A 42 6.68 4.31 7.56
N VAL A 43 6.20 5.02 6.53
CA VAL A 43 7.01 5.69 5.52
C VAL A 43 6.79 7.22 5.54
N SER A 44 6.17 7.75 6.60
CA SER A 44 5.84 9.18 6.74
C SER A 44 7.05 10.11 6.73
N ARG A 45 8.25 9.57 7.00
CA ARG A 45 9.52 10.33 6.98
C ARG A 45 10.05 10.60 5.58
N ASN A 46 9.53 9.92 4.55
CA ASN A 46 9.85 10.24 3.17
C ASN A 46 9.11 11.53 2.75
N SER A 47 9.84 12.65 2.68
CA SER A 47 9.29 13.97 2.39
C SER A 47 8.67 14.06 1.00
N GLU A 48 9.29 13.45 -0.01
CA GLU A 48 8.80 13.46 -1.40
C GLU A 48 7.48 12.69 -1.51
N LEU A 49 7.44 11.47 -0.97
CA LEU A 49 6.21 10.68 -0.92
C LEU A 49 5.11 11.42 -0.14
N ARG A 50 5.46 12.01 1.00
CA ARG A 50 4.51 12.77 1.80
C ARG A 50 3.94 13.97 1.06
N ALA A 51 4.76 14.71 0.32
CA ALA A 51 4.30 15.81 -0.52
C ALA A 51 3.37 15.33 -1.64
N LEU A 52 3.68 14.19 -2.27
CA LEU A 52 2.82 13.60 -3.31
C LEU A 52 1.47 13.15 -2.76
N VAL A 53 1.44 12.49 -1.59
CA VAL A 53 0.18 12.08 -0.95
C VAL A 53 -0.62 13.29 -0.51
N GLN A 54 0.02 14.32 0.05
CA GLN A 54 -0.66 15.58 0.40
C GLN A 54 -1.27 16.23 -0.84
N LEU A 55 -0.52 16.32 -1.95
CA LEU A 55 -1.02 16.85 -3.22
C LEU A 55 -2.23 16.06 -3.74
N LEU A 56 -2.24 14.74 -3.58
CA LEU A 56 -3.39 13.91 -3.98
C LEU A 56 -4.62 14.23 -3.13
N MET A 57 -4.47 14.38 -1.81
CA MET A 57 -5.56 14.75 -0.90
C MET A 57 -6.07 16.17 -1.21
N ASP A 58 -5.18 17.12 -1.45
CA ASP A 58 -5.53 18.51 -1.76
C ASP A 58 -6.28 18.64 -3.09
N ARG A 59 -5.91 17.84 -4.10
CA ARG A 59 -6.57 17.86 -5.42
C ARG A 59 -7.90 17.13 -5.45
N THR A 60 -8.15 16.24 -4.49
CA THR A 60 -9.36 15.39 -4.48
C THR A 60 -10.35 15.78 -3.40
N VAL A 61 -10.02 16.73 -2.52
CA VAL A 61 -10.96 17.23 -1.51
C VAL A 61 -12.18 17.85 -2.19
N ARG A 62 -13.36 17.41 -1.76
CA ARG A 62 -14.64 17.91 -2.23
C ARG A 62 -15.52 18.23 -1.04
N THR A 63 -15.71 19.52 -0.79
CA THR A 63 -16.54 19.99 0.31
C THR A 63 -18.01 19.76 -0.01
N VAL A 64 -18.68 18.93 0.80
CA VAL A 64 -20.12 18.68 0.69
C VAL A 64 -20.81 19.32 1.88
N TYR A 65 -21.63 20.33 1.61
CA TYR A 65 -22.49 20.96 2.61
C TYR A 65 -23.79 20.16 2.74
N THR A 66 -24.01 19.59 3.92
CA THR A 66 -25.22 18.85 4.25
C THR A 66 -26.17 19.74 5.07
N ARG A 67 -27.49 19.53 4.90
CA ARG A 67 -28.55 20.38 5.48
C ARG A 67 -28.51 20.45 7.02
N ASP A 68 -27.97 19.43 7.65
CA ASP A 68 -27.81 19.27 9.10
C ASP A 68 -26.75 20.17 9.73
N ARG A 69 -25.85 20.79 8.94
CA ARG A 69 -24.76 21.61 9.48
C ARG A 69 -25.16 22.97 10.03
N ARG A 70 -26.40 23.44 9.82
CA ARG A 70 -26.93 24.70 10.42
C ARG A 70 -25.99 25.93 10.28
N GLY A 71 -25.17 25.99 9.23
CA GLY A 71 -24.21 27.08 8.98
C GLY A 71 -22.82 26.87 9.57
N GLU A 72 -22.54 25.74 10.24
CA GLU A 72 -21.22 25.42 10.76
C GLU A 72 -20.19 25.20 9.64
N PRO A 73 -18.93 25.65 9.82
CA PRO A 73 -17.89 25.52 8.82
C PRO A 73 -17.56 24.05 8.51
N VAL A 74 -17.17 23.79 7.25
CA VAL A 74 -16.71 22.48 6.79
C VAL A 74 -15.19 22.52 6.67
N PRO A 75 -14.46 21.45 7.06
CA PRO A 75 -13.05 21.35 6.80
C PRO A 75 -12.74 21.62 5.31
N ALA A 76 -11.85 22.58 5.07
CA ALA A 76 -11.47 23.00 3.72
C ALA A 76 -10.42 22.07 3.10
N SER A 77 -9.66 21.36 3.93
CA SER A 77 -8.58 20.46 3.49
C SER A 77 -8.35 19.35 4.50
N TYR A 78 -7.57 18.35 4.07
CA TYR A 78 -7.02 17.31 4.93
C TYR A 78 -5.52 17.54 5.08
N VAL A 79 -4.98 17.17 6.24
CA VAL A 79 -3.53 17.14 6.47
C VAL A 79 -3.13 15.68 6.61
N VAL A 80 -2.16 15.25 5.81
CA VAL A 80 -1.62 13.90 5.92
C VAL A 80 -0.91 13.77 7.26
N GLU A 81 -1.38 12.91 8.14
CA GLU A 81 -0.72 12.67 9.43
C GLU A 81 0.35 11.58 9.29
N GLN A 82 -0.07 10.40 8.84
CA GLN A 82 0.78 9.22 8.70
C GLN A 82 0.58 8.54 7.34
N ILE A 83 1.65 7.91 6.84
CA ILE A 83 1.65 7.07 5.65
C ILE A 83 2.26 5.73 6.02
N SER A 84 1.52 4.65 5.77
CA SER A 84 2.02 3.29 5.93
C SER A 84 1.98 2.57 4.60
N GLU A 85 3.10 1.96 4.21
CA GLU A 85 3.12 1.08 3.04
C GLU A 85 2.53 -0.27 3.44
N VAL A 86 1.51 -0.73 2.72
CA VAL A 86 0.90 -2.05 2.98
C VAL A 86 1.58 -3.08 2.12
N GLN A 87 2.41 -3.92 2.74
CA GLN A 87 3.11 -4.99 2.06
C GLN A 87 2.41 -6.32 2.36
N ASN A 88 1.49 -6.76 1.49
CA ASN A 88 0.66 -7.95 1.68
C ASN A 88 0.84 -8.92 0.51
N GLU A 89 1.53 -10.03 0.74
CA GLU A 89 1.90 -10.97 -0.34
C GLU A 89 0.70 -11.66 -0.96
N GLY A 90 -0.25 -12.14 -0.16
CA GLY A 90 -1.44 -12.82 -0.69
C GLY A 90 -2.29 -11.91 -1.57
N MET A 91 -2.55 -10.68 -1.10
CA MET A 91 -3.35 -9.70 -1.87
C MET A 91 -2.61 -9.21 -3.12
N TRP A 92 -1.28 -9.12 -3.08
CA TRP A 92 -0.48 -8.77 -4.25
C TRP A 92 -0.57 -9.83 -5.34
N TRP A 93 -0.50 -11.10 -4.97
CA TRP A 93 -0.65 -12.20 -5.91
C TRP A 93 -2.03 -12.21 -6.57
N ASP A 94 -3.09 -12.06 -5.77
CA ASP A 94 -4.47 -11.97 -6.29
C ASP A 94 -4.63 -10.78 -7.25
N TYR A 95 -4.03 -9.63 -6.91
CA TYR A 95 -4.01 -8.46 -7.77
C TYR A 95 -3.29 -8.73 -9.10
N LEU A 96 -2.11 -9.34 -9.09
CA LEU A 96 -1.37 -9.66 -10.30
C LEU A 96 -2.15 -10.61 -11.21
N ALA A 97 -2.72 -11.68 -10.66
CA ALA A 97 -3.53 -12.63 -11.41
C ALA A 97 -4.71 -11.93 -12.10
N ARG A 98 -5.43 -11.05 -11.38
CA ARG A 98 -6.55 -10.31 -11.94
C ARG A 98 -6.11 -9.26 -12.97
N ARG A 99 -4.99 -8.58 -12.73
CA ARG A 99 -4.43 -7.57 -13.65
C ARG A 99 -4.08 -8.20 -15.00
N GLU A 100 -3.43 -9.35 -15.01
CA GLU A 100 -3.07 -10.02 -16.26
C GLU A 100 -4.30 -10.54 -17.01
N ALA A 101 -5.31 -11.08 -16.30
CA ALA A 101 -6.58 -11.46 -16.91
C ALA A 101 -7.27 -10.26 -17.59
N ILE A 102 -7.33 -9.10 -16.92
CA ILE A 102 -7.92 -7.88 -17.50
C ILE A 102 -7.12 -7.39 -18.71
N LYS A 103 -5.79 -7.46 -18.67
CA LYS A 103 -4.97 -7.06 -19.83
C LYS A 103 -5.27 -7.93 -21.05
N ALA A 104 -5.39 -9.25 -20.87
CA ALA A 104 -5.79 -10.16 -21.94
C ALA A 104 -7.17 -9.75 -22.51
N ASP A 105 -8.16 -9.58 -21.63
CA ASP A 105 -9.52 -9.16 -22.01
C ASP A 105 -9.56 -7.83 -22.80
N VAL A 106 -8.71 -6.86 -22.43
CA VAL A 106 -8.63 -5.55 -23.11
C VAL A 106 -7.84 -5.65 -24.42
N SER A 107 -6.83 -6.50 -24.52
CA SER A 107 -6.03 -6.67 -25.74
C SER A 107 -6.74 -7.44 -26.85
N GLU A 108 -7.75 -8.24 -26.50
CA GLU A 108 -8.59 -8.98 -27.45
C GLU A 108 -9.77 -8.14 -28.00
N ARG A 109 -9.92 -6.89 -27.54
CA ARG A 109 -10.93 -5.93 -28.02
C ARG A 109 -10.33 -4.90 -28.97
#